data_AF-A0A7H0YGH4-F1
#
_entry.id   AF-A0A7H0YGH4-F1
#
_cell.length_a   1.000
_cell.length_b   1.000
_cell.length_c   1.000
_cell.angle_alpha   90.00
_cell.angle_beta   90.00
_cell.angle_gamma   90.00
#
_symmetry.space_group_name_H-M   'P 1'
#
loop_
_entity.id
_entity.type
_entity.pdbx_description
1 polymer ?
#
loop_
_entity_poly.entity_id
_entity_poly.type
_entity_poly.pdbx_seq_one_letter_code
_entity_poly.pdbx_strand_id
1 'polypeptide(L)'
;MIILMLKLRNKRRNSELLHSFLTAIIYFLASMLLTYLVVIKWSGTTVYDYYLELKNSGFFEWYIPYVCIILVSAVIWFVYKRIQRHRLLEFKKALESIRDTLGVLEDIRSYDGLLEIMEQDAGNRLKVRLQECRLEVEDDHQRVHLYLSFNPSFIEISQIKVAHPGTDIATRMLEWLKNFAIENRIYNIRIGINETEAVQTFAQDHEFVLSQETKTWNLQLQKKQ
;
A
#
# COMPACT_ATOMS: atom_id res chain seq x y z
N MET A 1 -28.17 -6.72 -22.17
CA MET A 1 -27.66 -8.07 -21.78
C MET A 1 -26.43 -8.50 -22.60
N ILE A 2 -26.45 -8.39 -23.93
CA ILE A 2 -25.32 -8.76 -24.82
C ILE A 2 -24.06 -7.91 -24.58
N ILE A 3 -24.20 -6.61 -24.27
CA ILE A 3 -23.08 -5.71 -23.95
C ILE A 3 -22.41 -6.06 -22.60
N LEU A 4 -23.16 -6.65 -21.66
CA LEU A 4 -22.62 -7.13 -20.38
C LEU A 4 -21.84 -8.43 -20.55
N MET A 5 -22.23 -9.29 -21.50
CA MET A 5 -21.49 -10.52 -21.83
C MET A 5 -20.17 -10.23 -22.56
N LEU A 6 -20.10 -9.19 -23.39
CA LEU A 6 -18.86 -8.81 -24.09
C LEU A 6 -17.77 -8.27 -23.14
N LYS A 7 -18.15 -7.65 -22.02
CA LYS A 7 -17.19 -7.18 -21.00
C LYS A 7 -16.62 -8.28 -20.09
N LEU A 8 -17.22 -9.47 -20.07
CA LEU A 8 -16.77 -10.60 -19.24
C LEU A 8 -15.71 -11.49 -19.91
N ARG A 9 -15.40 -11.26 -21.19
CA ARG A 9 -14.44 -12.08 -21.97
C ARG A 9 -12.97 -11.82 -21.61
N ASN A 10 -12.68 -10.81 -20.78
CA ASN A 10 -11.30 -10.48 -20.43
C ASN A 10 -10.97 -10.77 -18.97
N LYS A 11 -9.89 -11.54 -18.78
CA LYS A 11 -9.25 -11.99 -17.53
C LYS A 11 -9.88 -13.17 -16.78
N ARG A 12 -9.03 -14.17 -16.52
CA ARG A 12 -9.15 -15.38 -15.65
C ARG A 12 -9.67 -15.13 -14.21
N ARG A 13 -10.19 -13.93 -13.89
CA ARG A 13 -10.70 -13.51 -12.57
C ARG A 13 -12.21 -13.80 -12.38
N ASN A 14 -12.88 -14.31 -13.42
CA ASN A 14 -14.33 -14.57 -13.44
C ASN A 14 -14.75 -16.00 -13.09
N SER A 15 -13.83 -16.96 -12.94
CA SER A 15 -14.21 -18.36 -12.68
C SER A 15 -14.94 -18.55 -11.34
N GLU A 16 -14.55 -17.81 -10.30
CA GLU A 16 -15.17 -17.91 -8.97
C GLU A 16 -16.54 -17.20 -8.89
N LEU A 17 -16.70 -16.09 -9.62
CA LEU A 17 -17.98 -15.40 -9.76
C LEU A 17 -18.96 -16.24 -10.57
N LEU A 18 -18.47 -16.86 -11.65
CA LEU A 18 -19.22 -17.83 -12.44
C LEU A 18 -19.63 -19.03 -11.58
N HIS A 19 -18.70 -19.57 -10.78
CA HIS A 19 -18.98 -20.68 -9.88
C HIS A 19 -20.05 -20.31 -8.85
N SER A 20 -19.90 -19.19 -8.15
CA SER A 20 -20.88 -18.73 -7.14
C SER A 20 -22.26 -18.48 -7.73
N PHE A 21 -22.32 -17.94 -8.94
CA PHE A 21 -23.58 -17.73 -9.67
C PHE A 21 -24.23 -19.05 -10.07
N LEU A 22 -23.45 -20.02 -10.58
CA LEU A 22 -23.91 -21.37 -10.87
C LEU A 22 -24.40 -22.08 -9.62
N THR A 23 -23.70 -21.97 -8.49
CA THR A 23 -24.12 -22.57 -7.22
C THR A 23 -25.47 -22.02 -6.75
N ALA A 24 -25.69 -20.70 -6.84
CA ALA A 24 -26.96 -20.09 -6.49
C ALA A 24 -28.12 -20.56 -7.38
N ILE A 25 -27.87 -20.70 -8.70
CA ILE A 25 -28.85 -21.26 -9.64
C ILE A 25 -29.16 -22.73 -9.31
N ILE A 26 -28.16 -23.54 -8.97
CA ILE A 26 -28.35 -24.95 -8.62
C ILE A 26 -29.20 -25.09 -7.35
N TYR A 27 -28.95 -24.29 -6.31
CA TYR A 27 -29.77 -24.32 -5.10
C TYR A 27 -31.22 -23.87 -5.35
N PHE A 28 -31.42 -22.87 -6.21
CA PHE A 28 -32.75 -22.43 -6.60
C PHE A 28 -33.52 -23.51 -7.38
N LEU A 29 -32.84 -24.16 -8.34
CA LEU A 29 -33.42 -25.29 -9.08
C LEU A 29 -33.71 -26.47 -8.15
N ALA A 30 -32.82 -26.79 -7.21
CA ALA A 30 -33.01 -27.84 -6.22
C ALA A 30 -34.18 -27.55 -5.27
N SER A 31 -34.36 -26.29 -4.82
CA SER A 31 -35.51 -25.92 -4.00
C SER A 31 -36.82 -26.01 -4.79
N MET A 32 -36.83 -25.59 -6.06
CA MET A 32 -38.01 -25.76 -6.92
C MET A 32 -38.35 -27.23 -7.14
N LEU A 33 -37.34 -28.08 -7.32
CA LEU A 33 -37.50 -29.52 -7.54
C LEU A 33 -37.97 -30.25 -6.27
N LEU A 34 -37.50 -29.81 -5.09
CA LEU A 34 -37.96 -30.31 -3.79
C LEU A 34 -39.43 -29.92 -3.54
N THR A 35 -39.80 -28.68 -3.80
CA THR A 35 -41.20 -28.22 -3.70
C THR A 35 -42.09 -28.98 -4.69
N TYR A 36 -41.61 -29.21 -5.92
CA TYR A 36 -42.28 -30.05 -6.91
C TYR A 36 -42.49 -31.50 -6.40
N LEU A 37 -41.46 -32.13 -5.84
CA LEU A 37 -41.54 -33.51 -5.34
C LEU A 37 -42.43 -33.65 -4.10
N VAL A 38 -42.33 -32.73 -3.15
CA VAL A 38 -43.09 -32.77 -1.89
C VAL A 38 -44.56 -32.46 -2.11
N VAL A 39 -44.90 -31.53 -3.00
CA VAL A 39 -46.29 -31.12 -3.21
C VAL A 39 -47.00 -32.04 -4.20
N ILE A 40 -46.38 -32.44 -5.31
CA ILE A 40 -47.08 -33.17 -6.39
C ILE A 40 -47.12 -34.67 -6.11
N LYS A 41 -46.05 -35.25 -5.54
CA LYS A 41 -45.97 -36.70 -5.33
C LYS A 41 -46.76 -37.17 -4.10
N TRP A 42 -47.00 -36.30 -3.12
CA TRP A 42 -47.74 -36.63 -1.89
C TRP A 42 -49.20 -36.17 -1.88
N SER A 43 -49.59 -35.16 -2.67
CA SER A 43 -50.99 -34.68 -2.70
C SER A 43 -51.87 -35.32 -3.78
N GLY A 44 -51.30 -36.10 -4.71
CA GLY A 44 -52.05 -36.76 -5.78
C GLY A 44 -52.60 -35.81 -6.85
N THR A 45 -52.21 -34.54 -6.84
CA THR A 45 -52.61 -33.53 -7.84
C THR A 45 -51.71 -33.58 -9.07
N THR A 46 -52.26 -33.29 -10.26
CA THR A 46 -51.45 -33.22 -11.47
C THR A 46 -50.64 -31.92 -11.51
N VAL A 47 -49.47 -31.95 -12.17
CA VAL A 47 -48.59 -30.78 -12.34
C VAL A 47 -49.34 -29.58 -12.94
N TYR A 48 -50.32 -29.87 -13.80
CA TYR A 48 -51.10 -28.86 -14.51
C TYR A 48 -52.12 -28.16 -13.59
N ASP A 49 -52.81 -28.92 -12.73
CA ASP A 49 -53.82 -28.39 -11.82
C ASP A 49 -53.18 -27.49 -10.75
N TYR A 50 -52.04 -27.93 -10.20
CA TYR A 50 -51.28 -27.13 -9.23
C TYR A 50 -50.70 -25.84 -9.85
N TYR A 51 -50.22 -25.91 -11.09
CA TYR A 51 -49.76 -24.73 -11.82
C TYR A 51 -50.90 -23.73 -12.06
N LEU A 52 -52.09 -24.21 -12.42
CA LEU A 52 -53.29 -23.38 -12.58
C LEU A 52 -53.70 -22.72 -11.27
N GLU A 53 -53.66 -23.46 -10.15
CA GLU A 53 -53.98 -22.93 -8.82
C GLU A 53 -53.02 -21.81 -8.39
N LEU A 54 -51.71 -22.03 -8.55
CA LEU A 54 -50.69 -21.00 -8.26
C LEU A 54 -50.78 -19.78 -9.18
N LYS A 55 -51.10 -20.01 -10.46
CA LYS A 55 -51.30 -18.92 -11.43
C LYS A 55 -52.53 -18.08 -11.07
N ASN A 56 -53.63 -18.74 -10.71
CA ASN A 56 -54.88 -18.08 -10.36
C ASN A 56 -54.83 -17.40 -8.99
N SER A 57 -53.99 -17.87 -8.07
CA SER A 57 -53.76 -17.23 -6.76
C SER A 57 -52.79 -16.04 -6.83
N GLY A 58 -52.35 -15.64 -8.02
CA GLY A 58 -51.37 -14.57 -8.23
C GLY A 58 -49.98 -14.89 -7.65
N PHE A 59 -49.70 -16.15 -7.30
CA PHE A 59 -48.49 -16.57 -6.58
C PHE A 59 -47.22 -16.12 -7.30
N PHE A 60 -47.17 -16.30 -8.62
CA PHE A 60 -46.00 -15.95 -9.41
C PHE A 60 -45.79 -14.42 -9.53
N GLU A 61 -46.85 -13.63 -9.42
CA GLU A 61 -46.77 -12.16 -9.52
C GLU A 61 -46.15 -11.54 -8.27
N TRP A 62 -46.37 -12.13 -7.09
CA TRP A 62 -45.77 -11.64 -5.85
C TRP A 62 -44.55 -12.44 -5.40
N TYR A 63 -44.42 -13.73 -5.69
CA TYR A 63 -43.29 -14.53 -5.18
C TYR A 63 -41.99 -14.29 -5.96
N ILE A 64 -42.07 -14.28 -7.29
CA ILE A 64 -40.88 -14.15 -8.16
C ILE A 64 -40.13 -12.83 -7.93
N PRO A 65 -40.79 -11.65 -7.86
CA PRO A 65 -40.09 -10.40 -7.60
C PRO A 65 -39.37 -10.37 -6.25
N TYR A 66 -39.96 -10.94 -5.20
CA TYR A 66 -39.37 -10.92 -3.86
C TYR A 66 -38.15 -11.83 -3.76
N VAL A 67 -38.19 -13.03 -4.37
CA VAL A 67 -37.01 -13.90 -4.44
C VAL A 67 -35.89 -13.25 -5.24
N CYS A 68 -36.21 -12.58 -6.35
CA CYS A 68 -35.24 -11.81 -7.12
C CYS A 68 -34.61 -10.67 -6.29
N ILE A 69 -35.40 -9.92 -5.52
CA ILE A 69 -34.89 -8.85 -4.64
C ILE A 69 -33.96 -9.42 -3.57
N ILE A 70 -34.34 -10.52 -2.90
CA ILE A 70 -33.51 -11.15 -1.87
C ILE A 70 -32.17 -11.63 -2.45
N LEU A 71 -32.20 -12.29 -3.62
CA LEU A 71 -30.98 -12.76 -4.28
C LEU A 71 -30.07 -11.60 -4.72
N VAL A 72 -30.64 -10.54 -5.31
CA VAL A 72 -29.88 -9.36 -5.71
C VAL A 72 -29.26 -8.68 -4.49
N SER A 73 -30.03 -8.50 -3.41
CA SER A 73 -29.52 -7.91 -2.16
C SER A 73 -28.43 -8.77 -1.52
N ALA A 74 -28.55 -10.10 -1.54
CA ALA A 74 -27.51 -11.01 -1.02
C ALA A 74 -26.22 -10.93 -1.85
N VAL A 75 -26.33 -10.85 -3.18
CA VAL A 75 -25.18 -10.68 -4.08
C VAL A 75 -24.51 -9.32 -3.86
N ILE A 76 -25.29 -8.23 -3.76
CA ILE A 76 -24.78 -6.88 -3.47
C ILE A 76 -24.05 -6.87 -2.12
N TRP A 77 -24.65 -7.45 -1.07
CA TRP A 77 -24.05 -7.56 0.25
C TRP A 77 -22.74 -8.35 0.23
N PHE A 78 -22.71 -9.49 -0.50
CA PHE A 78 -21.51 -10.31 -0.62
C PHE A 78 -20.38 -9.58 -1.37
N VAL A 79 -20.70 -8.90 -2.47
CA VAL A 79 -19.73 -8.07 -3.22
C VAL A 79 -19.21 -6.94 -2.34
N TYR A 80 -20.09 -6.22 -1.64
CA TYR A 80 -19.72 -5.17 -0.71
C TYR A 80 -18.78 -5.68 0.39
N LYS A 81 -19.12 -6.80 1.04
CA LYS A 81 -18.31 -7.41 2.11
C LYS A 81 -16.95 -7.89 1.59
N ARG A 82 -16.87 -8.41 0.36
CA ARG A 82 -15.61 -8.82 -0.27
C ARG A 82 -14.71 -7.62 -0.59
N ILE A 83 -15.28 -6.53 -1.10
CA ILE A 83 -14.54 -5.28 -1.36
C ILE A 83 -14.00 -4.71 -0.04
N GLN A 84 -14.81 -4.69 1.02
CA GLN A 84 -14.39 -4.24 2.34
C GLN A 84 -13.24 -5.08 2.89
N ARG A 85 -13.33 -6.42 2.81
CA ARG A 85 -12.24 -7.32 3.23
C ARG A 85 -10.96 -7.12 2.42
N HIS A 86 -11.06 -6.91 1.12
CA HIS A 86 -9.89 -6.64 0.27
C HIS A 86 -9.20 -5.34 0.66
N ARG A 87 -9.97 -4.25 0.84
CA ARG A 87 -9.43 -2.96 1.30
C ARG A 87 -8.79 -3.07 2.69
N LEU A 88 -9.41 -3.81 3.60
CA LEU A 88 -8.85 -4.06 4.93
C LEU A 88 -7.52 -4.82 4.85
N LEU A 89 -7.40 -5.80 3.95
CA LEU A 89 -6.18 -6.55 3.74
C LEU A 89 -5.06 -5.68 3.13
N GLU A 90 -5.39 -4.84 2.14
CA GLU A 90 -4.46 -3.87 1.55
C GLU A 90 -3.98 -2.86 2.59
N PHE A 91 -4.88 -2.35 3.42
CA PHE A 91 -4.54 -1.45 4.52
C PHE A 91 -3.63 -2.11 5.55
N LYS A 92 -3.92 -3.36 5.93
CA LYS A 92 -3.05 -4.13 6.83
C LYS A 92 -1.65 -4.32 6.25
N LYS A 93 -1.54 -4.67 4.97
CA LYS A 93 -0.23 -4.78 4.28
C LYS A 93 0.52 -3.46 4.23
N ALA A 94 -0.20 -2.35 4.00
CA ALA A 94 0.41 -1.02 4.04
C ALA A 94 0.95 -0.69 5.43
N LEU A 95 0.20 -0.99 6.49
CA LEU A 95 0.66 -0.80 7.88
C LEU A 95 1.84 -1.70 8.24
N GLU A 96 1.83 -2.96 7.83
CA GLU A 96 2.97 -3.88 8.00
C GLU A 96 4.21 -3.32 7.29
N SER A 97 4.08 -2.86 6.04
CA SER A 97 5.19 -2.23 5.31
C SER A 97 5.71 -0.98 6.00
N ILE A 98 4.85 -0.12 6.57
CA ILE A 98 5.27 1.08 7.29
C ILE A 98 6.03 0.70 8.57
N ARG A 99 5.51 -0.27 9.31
CA ARG A 99 6.15 -0.75 10.54
C ARG A 99 7.53 -1.35 10.26
N ASP A 100 7.64 -2.15 9.22
CA ASP A 100 8.92 -2.78 8.86
C ASP A 100 9.94 -1.72 8.45
N THR A 101 9.53 -0.68 7.71
CA THR A 101 10.40 0.47 7.39
C THR A 101 10.81 1.23 8.65
N LEU A 102 9.88 1.52 9.58
CA LEU A 102 10.21 2.18 10.84
C LEU A 102 11.20 1.35 11.68
N GLY A 103 11.05 0.03 11.71
CA GLY A 103 11.98 -0.86 12.41
C GLY A 103 13.42 -0.77 11.89
N VAL A 104 13.61 -0.61 10.57
CA VAL A 104 14.94 -0.40 9.99
C VAL A 104 15.51 0.98 10.35
N LEU A 105 14.66 2.02 10.34
CA LEU A 105 15.05 3.39 10.69
C LEU A 105 15.38 3.58 12.18
N GLU A 106 14.88 2.70 13.03
CA GLU A 106 15.14 2.68 14.47
C GLU A 106 16.32 1.78 14.87
N ASP A 107 16.89 1.02 13.93
CA ASP A 107 18.10 0.22 14.18
C ASP A 107 19.35 0.99 13.77
N ILE A 108 20.18 1.32 14.76
CA ILE A 108 21.46 2.01 14.57
C ILE A 108 22.40 1.26 13.61
N ARG A 109 22.32 -0.08 13.56
CA ARG A 109 23.16 -0.92 12.68
C ARG A 109 22.85 -0.73 11.21
N SER A 110 21.65 -0.26 10.88
CA SER A 110 21.27 0.07 9.51
C SER A 110 22.12 1.21 8.92
N TYR A 111 22.87 1.91 9.76
CA TYR A 111 23.72 3.05 9.39
C TYR A 111 25.22 2.75 9.39
N ASP A 112 25.64 1.50 9.61
CA ASP A 112 27.07 1.12 9.70
C ASP A 112 27.90 1.60 8.50
N GLY A 113 27.37 1.49 7.28
CA GLY A 113 28.08 1.95 6.08
C GLY A 113 28.23 3.48 5.99
N LEU A 114 27.28 4.24 6.53
CA LEU A 114 27.38 5.70 6.63
C LEU A 114 28.42 6.10 7.69
N LEU A 115 28.38 5.41 8.83
CA LEU A 115 29.32 5.62 9.92
C LEU A 115 30.75 5.31 9.48
N GLU A 116 30.97 4.25 8.71
CA GLU A 116 32.30 3.94 8.16
C GLU A 116 32.87 5.06 7.30
N ILE A 117 32.04 5.68 6.43
CA ILE A 117 32.47 6.82 5.60
C ILE A 117 32.88 8.00 6.49
N MET A 118 32.10 8.29 7.52
CA MET A 118 32.38 9.41 8.43
C MET A 118 33.58 9.14 9.35
N GLU A 119 33.76 7.91 9.83
CA GLU A 119 34.91 7.51 10.65
C GLU A 119 36.21 7.54 9.84
N GLN A 120 36.16 7.21 8.55
CA GLN A 120 37.28 7.39 7.62
C GLN A 120 37.71 8.87 7.50
N ASP A 121 36.74 9.79 7.46
CA ASP A 121 37.02 11.24 7.43
C ASP A 121 37.51 11.79 8.77
N ALA A 122 36.91 11.35 9.88
CA ALA A 122 37.25 11.83 11.22
C ALA A 122 38.60 11.26 11.72
N GLY A 123 38.98 10.06 11.29
CA GLY A 123 40.17 9.34 11.74
C GLY A 123 40.03 8.72 13.14
N ASN A 124 38.83 8.70 13.69
CA ASN A 124 38.49 8.14 15.00
C ASN A 124 37.05 7.60 15.00
N ARG A 125 36.70 6.89 16.09
CA ARG A 125 35.32 6.44 16.30
C ARG A 125 34.41 7.61 16.64
N LEU A 126 33.19 7.57 16.12
CA LEU A 126 32.19 8.60 16.33
C LEU A 126 31.26 8.28 17.49
N LYS A 127 30.76 9.31 18.15
CA LYS A 127 29.65 9.21 19.08
C LYS A 127 28.36 9.23 18.27
N VAL A 128 27.60 8.15 18.36
CA VAL A 128 26.35 7.99 17.63
C VAL A 128 25.19 7.91 18.62
N ARG A 129 24.12 8.66 18.33
CA ARG A 129 22.85 8.59 19.05
C ARG A 129 21.74 8.43 18.03
N LEU A 130 20.83 7.50 18.30
CA LEU A 130 19.62 7.31 17.53
C LEU A 130 18.43 7.43 18.47
N GLN A 131 17.59 8.44 18.26
CA GLN A 131 16.40 8.67 19.07
C GLN A 131 15.26 9.13 18.17
N GLU A 132 14.09 8.48 18.25
CA GLU A 132 12.88 8.88 17.51
C GLU A 132 13.12 9.09 16.00
N CYS A 133 13.80 8.15 15.34
CA CYS A 133 14.17 8.26 13.92
C CYS A 133 15.05 9.49 13.61
N ARG A 134 15.83 9.98 14.59
CA ARG A 134 16.87 11.00 14.40
C ARG A 134 18.22 10.41 14.69
N LEU A 135 19.10 10.44 13.69
CA LEU A 135 20.48 10.00 13.82
C LEU A 135 21.36 11.23 14.04
N GLU A 136 22.03 11.25 15.18
CA GLU A 136 23.01 12.25 15.54
C GLU A 136 24.39 11.58 15.60
N VAL A 137 25.33 12.11 14.84
CA VAL A 137 26.71 11.62 14.78
C VAL A 137 27.63 12.79 15.02
N GLU A 138 28.52 12.68 16.00
CA GLU A 138 29.50 13.70 16.35
C GLU A 138 30.85 13.06 16.73
N ASP A 139 31.94 13.78 16.54
CA ASP A 139 33.23 13.44 17.15
C ASP A 139 33.50 14.29 18.41
N ASP A 140 34.42 13.85 19.26
CA ASP A 140 34.78 14.54 20.50
C ASP A 140 35.31 15.96 20.30
N HIS A 141 35.84 16.26 19.11
CA HIS A 141 36.42 17.57 18.78
C HIS A 141 35.47 18.44 17.94
N GLN A 142 34.23 17.99 17.68
CA GLN A 142 33.21 18.64 16.85
C GLN A 142 33.71 19.07 15.45
N ARG A 143 34.70 18.36 14.92
CA ARG A 143 35.19 18.49 13.55
C ARG A 143 34.22 17.88 12.56
N VAL A 144 33.54 16.80 12.95
CA VAL A 144 32.53 16.10 12.16
C VAL A 144 31.19 16.14 12.88
N HIS A 145 30.12 16.46 12.17
CA HIS A 145 28.76 16.24 12.66
C HIS A 145 27.79 15.90 11.54
N LEU A 146 26.80 15.07 11.86
CA LEU A 146 25.68 14.76 11.00
C LEU A 146 24.40 14.66 11.82
N TYR A 147 23.37 15.39 11.40
CA TYR A 147 22.03 15.26 11.93
C TYR A 147 21.07 14.89 10.81
N LEU A 148 20.51 13.68 10.91
CA LEU A 148 19.50 13.18 10.00
C LEU A 148 18.18 12.97 10.74
N SER A 149 17.07 13.33 10.10
CA SER A 149 15.73 12.95 10.53
C SER A 149 15.11 12.06 9.46
N PHE A 150 14.59 10.90 9.85
CA PHE A 150 13.95 9.96 8.96
C PHE A 150 12.43 10.01 9.12
N ASN A 151 11.74 10.12 7.99
CA ASN A 151 10.29 10.00 7.88
C ASN A 151 9.98 8.96 6.79
N PRO A 152 8.89 8.18 6.90
CA PRO A 152 8.46 7.28 5.82
C PRO A 152 8.34 7.94 4.44
N SER A 153 8.20 9.28 4.38
CA SER A 153 8.04 10.04 3.15
C SER A 153 9.31 10.74 2.66
N PHE A 154 10.28 10.99 3.54
CA PHE A 154 11.52 11.70 3.20
C PHE A 154 12.65 11.46 4.22
N ILE A 155 13.89 11.66 3.81
CA ILE A 155 15.06 11.82 4.69
C ILE A 155 15.43 13.29 4.73
N GLU A 156 15.61 13.86 5.90
CA GLU A 156 16.07 15.24 6.07
C GLU A 156 17.49 15.28 6.61
N ILE A 157 18.37 15.99 5.90
CA ILE A 157 19.71 16.35 6.33
C ILE A 157 19.62 17.71 6.99
N SER A 158 19.54 17.75 8.33
CA SER A 158 19.45 19.00 9.07
C SER A 158 20.79 19.70 9.19
N GLN A 159 21.88 18.92 9.28
CA GLN A 159 23.23 19.47 9.40
C GLN A 159 24.26 18.45 8.92
N ILE A 160 25.30 18.92 8.23
CA ILE A 160 26.45 18.13 7.81
C ILE A 160 27.72 18.97 7.94
N LYS A 161 28.74 18.40 8.58
CA LYS A 161 30.09 18.94 8.61
C LYS A 161 31.07 17.78 8.56
N VAL A 162 32.05 17.93 7.67
CA VAL A 162 33.14 16.98 7.42
C VAL A 162 34.44 17.58 7.95
N ALA A 163 35.36 16.72 8.39
CA ALA A 163 36.67 17.11 8.89
C ALA A 163 37.56 17.67 7.77
N HIS A 164 37.43 17.13 6.56
CA HIS A 164 38.21 17.54 5.39
C HIS A 164 37.31 18.08 4.25
N PRO A 165 36.91 19.37 4.31
CA PRO A 165 36.17 20.02 3.22
C PRO A 165 36.95 19.99 1.89
N GLY A 166 36.25 19.83 0.78
CA GLY A 166 36.86 19.75 -0.57
C GLY A 166 37.30 18.34 -0.98
N THR A 167 37.02 17.33 -0.15
CA THR A 167 37.11 15.91 -0.51
C THR A 167 35.76 15.37 -0.98
N ASP A 168 35.72 14.12 -1.44
CA ASP A 168 34.51 13.43 -1.91
C ASP A 168 33.65 12.84 -0.77
N ILE A 169 33.99 13.08 0.50
CA ILE A 169 33.30 12.49 1.67
C ILE A 169 31.81 12.83 1.68
N ALA A 170 31.45 14.12 1.54
CA ALA A 170 30.04 14.53 1.54
C ALA A 170 29.25 13.90 0.38
N THR A 171 29.90 13.75 -0.79
CA THR A 171 29.32 13.07 -1.96
C THR A 171 29.13 11.58 -1.69
N ARG A 172 30.13 10.90 -1.09
CA ARG A 172 30.01 9.48 -0.71
C ARG A 172 28.91 9.25 0.32
N MET A 173 28.78 10.14 1.30
CA MET A 173 27.67 10.12 2.27
C MET A 173 26.32 10.27 1.57
N LEU A 174 26.20 11.22 0.63
CA LEU A 174 24.98 11.42 -0.15
C LEU A 174 24.63 10.20 -1.01
N GLU A 175 25.60 9.60 -1.71
CA GLU A 175 25.37 8.40 -2.51
C GLU A 175 24.94 7.21 -1.66
N TRP A 176 25.53 7.04 -0.48
CA TRP A 176 25.06 6.06 0.49
C TRP A 176 23.61 6.33 0.89
N LEU A 177 23.26 7.58 1.22
CA LEU A 177 21.90 7.98 1.58
C LEU A 177 20.89 7.73 0.46
N LYS A 178 21.25 7.97 -0.81
CA LYS A 178 20.40 7.66 -1.96
C LYS A 178 20.09 6.16 -2.04
N ASN A 179 21.12 5.32 -1.90
CA ASN A 179 20.95 3.87 -1.94
C ASN A 179 20.09 3.37 -0.78
N PHE A 180 20.40 3.81 0.44
CA PHE A 180 19.62 3.50 1.63
C PHE A 180 18.15 3.93 1.48
N ALA A 181 17.90 5.13 0.96
CA ALA A 181 16.55 5.65 0.74
C ALA A 181 15.79 4.78 -0.26
N ILE A 182 16.40 4.42 -1.39
CA ILE A 182 15.78 3.56 -2.42
C ILE A 182 15.44 2.18 -1.87
N GLU A 183 16.36 1.54 -1.15
CA GLU A 183 16.16 0.23 -0.52
C GLU A 183 14.97 0.25 0.47
N ASN A 184 14.83 1.35 1.20
CA ASN A 184 13.77 1.58 2.17
C ASN A 184 12.52 2.25 1.59
N ARG A 185 12.43 2.41 0.26
CA ARG A 185 11.30 3.02 -0.46
C ARG A 185 10.98 4.46 -0.04
N ILE A 186 12.00 5.20 0.39
CA ILE A 186 11.96 6.63 0.65
C ILE A 186 12.50 7.33 -0.59
N TYR A 187 11.67 8.13 -1.26
CA TYR A 187 12.03 8.70 -2.59
C TYR A 187 12.29 10.19 -2.56
N ASN A 188 12.39 10.80 -1.37
CA ASN A 188 12.68 12.21 -1.22
C ASN A 188 13.80 12.37 -0.20
N ILE A 189 14.83 13.13 -0.55
CA ILE A 189 15.85 13.59 0.37
C ILE A 189 15.77 15.10 0.38
N ARG A 190 15.81 15.73 1.56
CA ARG A 190 15.81 17.18 1.70
C ARG A 190 16.95 17.68 2.56
N ILE A 191 17.41 18.89 2.31
CA ILE A 191 18.41 19.58 3.14
C ILE A 191 17.73 20.75 3.86
N GLY A 192 17.93 20.82 5.17
CA GLY A 192 17.36 21.82 6.07
C GLY A 192 17.94 23.22 5.89
N ILE A 193 17.24 24.21 6.43
CA ILE A 193 17.46 25.65 6.17
C ILE A 193 18.51 26.20 7.13
N ASN A 194 19.79 26.06 6.78
CA ASN A 194 20.89 26.88 7.30
C ASN A 194 21.95 26.98 6.19
N GLU A 195 21.55 27.65 5.11
CA GLU A 195 22.26 27.67 3.83
C GLU A 195 23.53 28.51 3.91
N THR A 196 24.66 27.84 4.17
CA THR A 196 25.95 28.39 3.77
C THR A 196 26.07 28.29 2.24
N GLU A 197 26.87 29.17 1.64
CA GLU A 197 27.15 29.14 0.20
C GLU A 197 27.62 27.75 -0.26
N ALA A 198 28.47 27.09 0.56
CA ALA A 198 28.94 25.73 0.31
C ALA A 198 27.80 24.69 0.23
N VAL A 199 26.77 24.80 1.08
CA VAL A 199 25.61 23.89 1.05
C VAL A 199 24.75 24.14 -0.19
N GLN A 200 24.58 25.40 -0.61
CA GLN A 200 23.86 25.72 -1.83
C GLN A 200 24.57 25.18 -3.07
N THR A 201 25.90 25.37 -3.17
CA THR A 201 26.70 24.81 -4.26
C THR A 201 26.62 23.30 -4.27
N PHE A 202 26.81 22.64 -3.13
CA PHE A 202 26.69 21.18 -3.01
C PHE A 202 25.30 20.68 -3.44
N ALA A 203 24.23 21.36 -3.03
CA ALA A 203 22.87 20.99 -3.39
C ALA A 203 22.64 21.10 -4.91
N GLN A 204 23.11 22.19 -5.52
CA GLN A 204 23.01 22.41 -6.97
C GLN A 204 23.81 21.37 -7.77
N ASP A 205 25.05 21.09 -7.35
CA ASP A 205 25.93 20.10 -7.98
C ASP A 205 25.36 18.67 -7.94
N HIS A 206 24.47 18.41 -6.99
CA HIS A 206 23.83 17.12 -6.78
C HIS A 206 22.34 17.09 -7.12
N GLU A 207 21.90 17.95 -8.03
CA GLU A 207 20.55 17.97 -8.62
C GLU A 207 19.41 18.22 -7.63
N PHE A 208 19.69 18.80 -6.46
CA PHE A 208 18.61 19.24 -5.57
C PHE A 208 17.91 20.47 -6.15
N VAL A 209 16.60 20.52 -5.98
CA VAL A 209 15.76 21.63 -6.41
C VAL A 209 15.26 22.39 -5.18
N LEU A 210 15.50 23.71 -5.15
CA LEU A 210 15.00 24.58 -4.10
C LEU A 210 13.47 24.72 -4.19
N SER A 211 12.77 24.30 -3.13
CA SER A 211 11.33 24.54 -2.97
C SER A 211 11.11 25.95 -2.42
N GLN A 212 10.43 26.81 -3.19
CA GLN A 212 10.13 28.17 -2.76
C GLN A 212 9.13 28.23 -1.58
N GLU A 213 8.27 27.22 -1.45
CA GLU A 213 7.24 27.16 -0.40
C GLU A 213 7.84 26.78 0.96
N THR A 214 8.68 25.74 0.97
CA THR A 214 9.27 25.22 2.20
C THR A 214 10.65 25.78 2.49
N LYS A 215 11.26 26.49 1.53
CA LYS A 215 12.65 26.97 1.57
C LYS A 215 13.66 25.85 1.82
N THR A 216 13.38 24.64 1.35
CA THR A 216 14.27 23.48 1.46
C THR A 216 14.76 23.01 0.11
N TRP A 217 15.98 22.47 0.05
CA TRP A 217 16.51 21.79 -1.12
C TRP A 217 15.97 20.37 -1.15
N ASN A 218 15.33 19.97 -2.26
CA ASN A 218 14.68 18.66 -2.39
C ASN A 218 15.27 17.88 -3.56
N LEU A 219 15.62 16.63 -3.30
CA LEU A 219 16.04 15.66 -4.29
C LEU A 219 15.00 14.56 -4.36
N GLN A 220 14.40 14.40 -5.54
CA GLN A 220 13.45 13.31 -5.81
C GLN A 220 14.19 12.14 -6.45
N LEU A 221 14.19 10.99 -5.79
CA LEU A 221 14.83 9.78 -6.29
C LEU A 221 13.88 9.05 -7.24
N GLN A 222 14.41 8.58 -8.37
CA GLN A 222 13.64 7.78 -9.30
C GLN A 222 13.34 6.41 -8.70
N LYS A 223 12.06 6.04 -8.69
CA LYS A 223 11.65 4.66 -8.40
C LYS A 223 12.15 3.77 -9.53
N LYS A 224 13.11 2.87 -9.25
CA LYS A 224 13.47 1.82 -10.21
C LYS A 224 12.19 1.05 -10.59
N GLN A 225 11.85 1.07 -11.88
CA GLN A 225 10.67 0.42 -12.46
C GLN A 225 10.79 -1.10 -12.42
#